data_AF-A0A1B6NRY6-F1
#
_entry.id   AF-A0A1B6NRY6-F1
#
_cell.length_a   1.000
_cell.length_b   1.000
_cell.length_c   1.000
_cell.angle_alpha   90.00
_cell.angle_beta   90.00
_cell.angle_gamma   90.00
#
_symmetry.space_group_name_H-M   'P 1'
#
loop_
_entity.id
_entity.type
_entity.pdbx_description
1 polymer ?
#
loop_
_entity_poly.entity_id
_entity_poly.type
_entity_poly.pdbx_seq_one_letter_code
_entity_poly.pdbx_strand_id
1 'polypeptide(L)'
;MNCLATQTNHKQVEEGAKQYLITQLADNTQDTSIDVSIVKIDDRINIPDCPTGFEYNASQEALSQSYISVRVSCRNNEWYLFTSGQVTRTKEIVVTQGAISPGTVLTSSNLLWQKLM
;
A
#
# COMPACT_ATOMS: atom_id res chain seq x y z
N MET A 1 -27.66 18.22 -7.79
CA MET A 1 -27.56 17.00 -8.63
C MET A 1 -26.37 16.20 -8.12
N ASN A 2 -26.61 15.22 -7.24
CA ASN A 2 -25.56 14.34 -6.74
C ASN A 2 -25.54 13.08 -7.60
N CYS A 3 -24.48 12.89 -8.37
CA CYS A 3 -24.20 11.63 -9.02
C CYS A 3 -23.67 10.68 -7.93
N LEU A 4 -24.56 9.86 -7.34
CA LEU A 4 -24.14 8.71 -6.55
C LEU A 4 -23.64 7.67 -7.56
N ALA A 5 -22.36 7.73 -7.91
CA ALA A 5 -21.74 6.66 -8.67
C ALA A 5 -21.85 5.38 -7.84
N THR A 6 -22.71 4.45 -8.26
CA THR A 6 -22.84 3.13 -7.64
C THR A 6 -21.46 2.47 -7.71
N GLN A 7 -20.75 2.42 -6.58
CA GLN A 7 -19.43 1.81 -6.52
C GLN A 7 -19.61 0.31 -6.74
N THR A 8 -19.01 -0.23 -7.81
CA THR A 8 -19.06 -1.67 -8.09
C THR A 8 -18.37 -2.44 -6.97
N ASN A 9 -18.77 -3.69 -6.75
CA ASN A 9 -18.14 -4.54 -5.73
C ASN A 9 -16.63 -4.70 -5.97
N HIS A 10 -16.18 -4.70 -7.23
CA HIS A 10 -14.75 -4.62 -7.58
C HIS A 10 -14.07 -3.41 -6.96
N LYS A 11 -14.60 -2.21 -7.18
CA LYS A 11 -14.06 -0.98 -6.60
C LYS A 11 -14.08 -0.99 -5.07
N GLN A 12 -15.15 -1.53 -4.47
CA GLN A 12 -15.24 -1.64 -3.01
C GLN A 12 -14.13 -2.55 -2.45
N VAL A 13 -13.90 -3.70 -3.10
CA VAL A 13 -12.87 -4.65 -2.70
C VAL A 13 -11.46 -4.08 -2.92
N GLU A 14 -11.23 -3.40 -4.05
CA GLU A 14 -9.95 -2.76 -4.36
C GLU A 14 -9.60 -1.68 -3.33
N GLU A 15 -10.52 -0.75 -3.06
CA GLU A 15 -10.28 0.32 -2.07
C GLU A 15 -10.18 -0.24 -0.64
N GLY A 16 -10.98 -1.24 -0.30
CA GLY A 16 -10.90 -1.89 1.01
C GLY A 16 -9.58 -2.64 1.22
N ALA A 17 -9.08 -3.34 0.19
CA ALA A 17 -7.77 -4.00 0.24
C ALA A 17 -6.63 -2.96 0.35
N LYS A 18 -6.74 -1.84 -0.37
CA LYS A 18 -5.79 -0.73 -0.27
C LYS A 18 -5.74 -0.17 1.15
N GLN A 19 -6.90 0.15 1.71
CA GLN A 19 -6.99 0.71 3.06
C GLN A 19 -6.50 -0.27 4.12
N TYR A 20 -6.81 -1.56 3.97
CA TYR A 20 -6.30 -2.62 4.83
C TYR A 20 -4.76 -2.62 4.85
N LEU A 21 -4.12 -2.64 3.68
CA LEU A 21 -2.66 -2.64 3.58
C LEU A 21 -2.03 -1.36 4.17
N ILE A 22 -2.61 -0.18 3.89
CA ILE A 22 -2.13 1.08 4.49
C ILE A 22 -2.16 0.99 6.02
N THR A 23 -3.26 0.50 6.60
CA THR A 23 -3.39 0.36 8.06
C THR A 23 -2.40 -0.64 8.63
N GLN A 24 -2.21 -1.80 7.98
CA GLN A 24 -1.25 -2.82 8.45
C GLN A 24 0.21 -2.37 8.36
N LEU A 25 0.51 -1.44 7.47
CA LEU A 25 1.87 -0.96 7.23
C LEU A 25 2.21 0.33 8.00
N ALA A 26 1.21 1.03 8.54
CA ALA A 26 1.34 2.33 9.21
C ALA A 26 2.28 2.31 10.43
N ASP A 27 2.37 1.19 11.16
CA ASP A 27 3.20 1.12 12.38
C ASP A 27 4.71 1.05 12.10
N ASN A 28 5.13 0.85 10.84
CA ASN A 28 6.54 0.71 10.45
C ASN A 28 7.15 1.97 9.79
N THR A 29 6.52 3.14 9.88
CA THR A 29 6.81 4.28 8.98
C THR A 29 7.60 5.45 9.56
N GLN A 30 8.39 5.28 10.63
CA GLN A 30 9.00 6.43 11.32
C GLN A 30 9.77 7.41 10.43
N ASP A 31 10.30 7.00 9.26
CA ASP A 31 10.85 7.90 8.22
C ASP A 31 10.59 7.39 6.79
N THR A 32 9.54 6.58 6.58
CA THR A 32 9.30 5.88 5.32
C THR A 32 7.91 6.24 4.79
N SER A 33 7.85 6.90 3.64
CA SER A 33 6.61 7.10 2.90
C SER A 33 6.18 5.77 2.27
N ILE A 34 4.95 5.34 2.54
CA ILE A 34 4.37 4.13 1.97
C ILE A 34 3.29 4.52 0.97
N ASP A 35 3.44 4.05 -0.27
CA ASP A 35 2.40 4.10 -1.29
C ASP A 35 1.92 2.67 -1.59
N VAL A 36 0.62 2.51 -1.74
CA VAL A 36 -0.02 1.21 -2.01
C VAL A 36 -0.91 1.32 -3.25
N SER A 37 -0.65 0.45 -4.21
CA SER A 37 -1.44 0.29 -5.43
C SER A 37 -2.02 -1.12 -5.50
N ILE A 38 -3.33 -1.26 -5.68
CA ILE A 38 -3.99 -2.56 -5.82
C ILE A 38 -4.06 -2.94 -7.29
N VAL A 39 -3.71 -4.18 -7.60
CA VAL A 39 -3.90 -4.73 -8.94
C VAL A 39 -5.38 -4.82 -9.22
N LYS A 40 -5.78 -4.23 -10.36
CA LYS A 40 -7.17 -4.25 -10.80
C LYS A 40 -7.69 -5.69 -10.85
N ILE A 41 -8.82 -5.92 -10.20
CA ILE A 41 -9.48 -7.23 -10.23
C ILE A 41 -10.09 -7.42 -11.62
N ASP A 42 -9.93 -8.61 -12.19
CA ASP A 42 -10.49 -8.93 -13.50
C ASP A 42 -12.03 -8.74 -13.47
N ASP A 43 -12.54 -7.94 -14.41
CA ASP A 43 -13.96 -7.55 -14.47
C ASP A 43 -14.89 -8.78 -14.66
N ARG A 44 -14.35 -9.93 -15.10
CA ARG A 44 -15.10 -11.18 -15.28
C ARG A 44 -15.32 -11.94 -13.98
N ILE A 45 -14.61 -11.60 -12.91
CA ILE A 45 -14.80 -12.22 -11.60
C ILE A 45 -16.10 -11.71 -11.01
N ASN A 46 -17.03 -12.61 -10.74
CA ASN A 46 -18.28 -12.27 -10.07
C ASN A 46 -18.02 -12.08 -8.56
N ILE A 47 -18.12 -10.83 -8.10
CA ILE A 47 -17.99 -10.48 -6.68
C ILE A 47 -19.40 -10.34 -6.10
N PRO A 48 -19.83 -11.22 -5.18
CA PRO A 48 -21.16 -11.16 -4.60
C PRO A 48 -21.30 -9.92 -3.70
N ASP A 49 -22.54 -9.47 -3.53
CA ASP A 49 -22.85 -8.48 -2.51
C ASP A 49 -22.59 -9.07 -1.12
N CYS A 50 -21.85 -8.33 -0.30
CA CYS A 50 -21.49 -8.74 1.05
C CYS A 50 -22.07 -7.75 2.08
N PRO A 51 -23.32 -7.93 2.55
CA PRO A 51 -23.98 -7.00 3.48
C PRO A 51 -23.26 -6.85 4.82
N THR A 52 -22.49 -7.86 5.24
CA THR A 52 -21.70 -7.84 6.47
C THR A 52 -20.36 -7.11 6.32
N GLY A 53 -20.01 -6.69 5.10
CA GLY A 53 -18.70 -6.16 4.74
C GLY A 53 -17.67 -7.26 4.42
N PHE A 54 -16.70 -6.91 3.58
CA PHE A 54 -15.58 -7.78 3.22
C PHE A 54 -14.53 -7.81 4.33
N GLU A 55 -13.94 -8.98 4.53
CA GLU A 55 -12.81 -9.20 5.43
C GLU A 55 -11.52 -9.33 4.62
N TYR A 56 -10.46 -8.71 5.12
CA TYR A 56 -9.15 -8.65 4.46
C TYR A 56 -8.10 -9.29 5.36
N ASN A 57 -7.27 -10.15 4.77
CA ASN A 57 -6.19 -10.81 5.49
C ASN A 57 -4.96 -10.95 4.60
N ALA A 58 -3.79 -10.66 5.15
CA ALA A 58 -2.50 -10.98 4.60
C ALA A 58 -1.64 -11.66 5.68
N SER A 59 -0.71 -12.53 5.26
CA SER A 59 0.23 -13.11 6.21
C SER A 59 1.26 -12.08 6.66
N GLN A 60 1.79 -12.22 7.88
CA GLN A 60 2.79 -11.31 8.42
C GLN A 60 4.07 -11.30 7.56
N GLU A 61 4.42 -12.46 6.99
CA GLU A 61 5.56 -12.63 6.08
C GLU A 61 5.32 -11.95 4.73
N ALA A 62 4.06 -11.77 4.30
CA ALA A 62 3.75 -11.04 3.09
C ALA A 62 3.85 -9.52 3.31
N LEU A 63 3.58 -9.02 4.53
CA LEU A 63 3.64 -7.58 4.82
C LEU A 63 5.04 -6.97 4.65
N SER A 64 6.11 -7.76 4.75
CA SER A 64 7.48 -7.31 4.50
C SER A 64 7.85 -7.23 3.01
N GLN A 65 7.02 -7.79 2.13
CA GLN A 65 7.29 -7.85 0.69
C GLN A 65 6.82 -6.57 -0.01
N SER A 66 7.33 -6.35 -1.23
CA SER A 66 6.87 -5.25 -2.10
C SER A 66 5.60 -5.61 -2.88
N TYR A 67 5.25 -6.89 -2.93
CA TYR A 67 4.04 -7.38 -3.58
C TYR A 67 3.30 -8.29 -2.60
N ILE A 68 2.16 -7.85 -2.11
CA ILE A 68 1.44 -8.46 -0.98
C ILE A 68 0.16 -9.09 -1.50
N SER A 69 0.00 -10.39 -1.31
CA SER A 69 -1.27 -11.09 -1.55
C SER A 69 -2.23 -10.83 -0.40
N VAL A 70 -3.41 -10.31 -0.71
CA VAL A 70 -4.51 -10.05 0.22
C VAL A 70 -5.65 -10.99 -0.10
N ARG A 71 -6.00 -11.84 0.87
CA ARG A 71 -7.22 -12.63 0.84
C ARG A 71 -8.39 -11.75 1.23
N VAL A 72 -9.38 -11.68 0.35
CA VAL A 72 -10.67 -11.04 0.57
C VAL A 72 -11.70 -12.14 0.74
N SER A 73 -12.50 -12.08 1.79
CA SER A 73 -13.61 -13.01 1.99
C SER A 73 -14.86 -12.30 2.49
N CYS A 74 -16.02 -12.91 2.30
CA CYS A 74 -17.26 -12.45 2.91
C CYS A 74 -17.65 -13.40 4.04
N ARG A 75 -17.99 -12.88 5.23
CA ARG A 75 -18.27 -13.71 6.41
C ARG A 75 -19.53 -14.58 6.27
N ASN A 76 -20.47 -14.15 5.43
CA ASN A 76 -21.79 -14.79 5.31
C ASN A 76 -21.83 -15.96 4.30
N ASN A 77 -20.73 -16.23 3.58
CA ASN A 77 -20.66 -17.27 2.56
C ASN A 77 -19.23 -17.80 2.44
N GLU A 78 -19.02 -18.81 1.60
CA GLU A 78 -17.68 -19.40 1.36
C GLU A 78 -16.90 -18.69 0.23
N TRP A 79 -17.34 -17.50 -0.19
CA TRP A 79 -16.69 -16.77 -1.26
C TRP A 79 -15.38 -16.12 -0.78
N TYR A 80 -14.33 -16.27 -1.57
CA TYR A 80 -13.07 -15.57 -1.36
C TYR A 80 -12.36 -15.27 -2.69
N LEU A 81 -11.50 -14.27 -2.65
CA LEU A 81 -10.65 -13.83 -3.75
C LEU A 81 -9.27 -13.48 -3.21
N PHE A 82 -8.23 -13.72 -3.99
CA PHE A 82 -6.91 -13.14 -3.74
C PHE A 82 -6.71 -11.95 -4.68
N THR A 83 -6.49 -10.77 -4.10
CA THR A 83 -5.99 -9.60 -4.83
C THR A 83 -4.57 -9.32 -4.38
N SER A 84 -3.81 -8.57 -5.18
CA SER A 84 -2.44 -8.23 -4.83
C SER A 84 -2.25 -6.73 -4.76
N GLY A 85 -1.51 -6.27 -3.76
CA GLY A 85 -1.09 -4.88 -3.61
C GLY A 85 0.41 -4.74 -3.86
N GLN A 86 0.78 -3.81 -4.74
CA GLN A 86 2.15 -3.35 -4.86
C GLN A 86 2.39 -2.24 -3.83
N VAL A 87 3.42 -2.42 -3.02
CA VAL A 87 3.83 -1.49 -1.97
C VAL A 87 5.16 -0.86 -2.34
N THR A 88 5.17 0.46 -2.44
CA THR A 88 6.37 1.25 -2.68
C THR A 88 6.76 1.95 -1.37
N ARG A 89 7.98 1.73 -0.91
CA ARG A 89 8.51 2.32 0.33
C ARG A 89 9.60 3.30 -0.05
N THR A 90 9.36 4.58 0.16
CA THR A 90 10.34 5.62 -0.13
C THR A 90 10.89 6.17 1.18
N LYS A 91 12.20 6.09 1.37
CA LYS A 91 12.89 6.74 2.48
C LYS A 91 13.57 8.02 2.00
N GLU A 92 13.39 9.09 2.76
CA GLU A 92 14.14 10.31 2.55
C GLU A 92 15.49 10.19 3.28
N ILE A 93 16.58 10.34 2.53
CA ILE A 93 17.94 10.24 3.05
C ILE A 93 18.71 11.52 2.75
N VAL A 94 19.73 11.78 3.57
CA VAL A 94 20.68 12.86 3.32
C VAL A 94 21.92 12.28 2.64
N VAL A 95 22.30 12.85 1.49
CA VAL A 95 23.52 12.49 0.75
C VAL A 95 24.42 13.72 0.57
N THR A 96 25.71 13.50 0.32
CA THR A 96 26.67 14.60 0.12
C THR A 96 26.58 15.19 -1.30
N GLN A 97 26.77 16.50 -1.42
CA GLN A 97 26.93 17.19 -2.71
C GLN A 97 28.34 16.98 -3.28
N GLY A 98 28.70 15.73 -3.55
CA GLY A 98 30.02 15.35 -4.04
C GLY A 98 31.01 14.98 -2.94
N ALA A 99 32.31 15.08 -3.25
CA ALA A 99 33.39 14.68 -2.35
C ALA A 99 33.57 15.69 -1.21
N ILE A 100 33.65 15.17 0.02
CA ILE A 100 33.89 15.96 1.23
C ILE A 100 35.20 15.50 1.88
N SER A 101 36.10 16.45 2.18
CA SER A 101 37.37 16.17 2.84
C SER A 101 37.20 15.89 4.34
N PRO A 102 38.00 15.00 4.95
CA PRO A 102 37.96 14.78 6.40
C PRO A 102 38.13 16.07 7.20
N GLY A 103 37.32 16.24 8.25
CA GLY A 103 37.30 17.45 9.09
C GLY A 103 36.43 18.60 8.55
N THR A 104 35.83 18.46 7.36
CA THR A 104 34.86 19.44 6.85
C THR A 104 33.55 19.36 7.63
N VAL A 105 33.04 20.50 8.08
CA VAL A 105 31.75 20.60 8.77
C VAL A 105 30.61 20.36 7.77
N LEU A 106 29.67 19.49 8.14
CA LEU A 106 28.47 19.23 7.36
C LEU A 106 27.45 20.36 7.56
N THR A 107 26.98 20.93 6.46
CA THR A 107 26.03 22.04 6.44
C THR A 107 25.02 21.83 5.30
N SER A 108 23.95 22.62 5.28
CA SER A 108 22.97 22.59 4.19
C SER A 108 23.56 22.91 2.80
N SER A 109 24.76 23.49 2.72
CA SER A 109 25.43 23.78 1.45
C SER A 109 26.20 22.59 0.87
N ASN A 110 26.44 21.52 1.65
CA ASN A 110 27.15 20.32 1.18
C ASN A 110 26.34 19.02 1.34
N LEU A 111 25.05 19.14 1.69
CA LEU A 111 24.11 18.04 1.85
C LEU A 111 22.90 18.22 0.92
N LEU A 112 22.29 17.11 0.53
CA LEU A 112 21.06 17.02 -0.29
C LEU A 112 20.07 16.07 0.38
N TRP A 113 18.78 16.34 0.21
CA TRP A 113 17.76 15.32 0.38
C TRP A 113 17.64 14.48 -0.90
N GLN A 114 17.58 13.16 -0.75
CA GLN A 114 17.39 12.21 -1.83
C GLN A 114 16.35 11.17 -1.43
N LYS A 115 15.51 10.78 -2.38
CA LYS A 115 14.54 9.68 -2.21
C LYS A 115 15.17 8.36 -2.60
N LEU A 116 15.16 7.40 -1.69
CA LEU A 116 15.59 6.02 -1.92
C LEU A 116 14.34 5.11 -1.95
N MET A 117 14.17 4.37 -3.05
CA MET A 117 13.08 3.41 -3.27
C MET A 117 13.54 1.98 -3.03
#